data_AF-A0A9P6WF86-F1
#
_entry.id   AF-A0A9P6WF86-F1
#
_cell.length_a   1.000
_cell.length_b   1.000
_cell.length_c   1.000
_cell.angle_alpha   90.00
_cell.angle_beta   90.00
_cell.angle_gamma   90.00
#
_symmetry.space_group_name_H-M   'P 1'
#
loop_
_entity.id
_entity.type
_entity.pdbx_description
1 polymer ?
#
loop_
_entity_poly.entity_id
_entity_poly.type
_entity_poly.pdbx_seq_one_letter_code
_entity_poly.pdbx_strand_id
1 'polypeptide(L)'
;RGYSVIGTGRAEEKNSIVIKNFKEKYPEGKLSFAIVPEIGTDDAFDSVLKEHPEVKYVIHMASPIDFSQTDSLKEFFLDAAVNGTLNILKAIKKFAPNVTNVVLTSSYASIMQNINLESSDSDEQNDNIVLTNKMWNPITWDDVKNSSDAYIASKKYAELAARDFIASEKPNYKFATVNPTLVTGPQVFDSSVNKVLNGSNQFVLNV
;
A
#
# COMPACT_ATOMS: atom_id res chain seq x y z
N ARG A 1 12.73 10.43 15.08
CA ARG A 1 11.68 10.30 16.12
C ARG A 1 11.93 9.13 17.10
N GLY A 2 13.14 8.54 17.15
CA GLY A 2 13.54 7.58 18.20
C GLY A 2 13.00 6.15 18.09
N TYR A 3 12.10 5.86 17.13
CA TYR A 3 11.59 4.51 16.91
C TYR A 3 12.65 3.57 16.33
N SER A 4 12.62 2.31 16.77
CA SER A 4 13.20 1.19 16.04
C SER A 4 12.22 0.73 14.96
N VAL A 5 12.70 0.55 13.74
CA VAL A 5 11.89 0.18 12.58
C VAL A 5 12.37 -1.15 12.02
N ILE A 6 11.44 -2.06 11.80
CA ILE A 6 11.66 -3.31 11.06
C ILE A 6 10.92 -3.15 9.73
N GLY A 7 11.67 -2.98 8.65
CA GLY A 7 11.12 -3.01 7.30
C GLY A 7 10.87 -4.43 6.83
N THR A 8 9.94 -4.63 5.90
CA THR A 8 9.81 -5.89 5.17
C THR A 8 10.24 -5.68 3.73
N GLY A 9 11.05 -6.58 3.19
CA GLY A 9 11.48 -6.53 1.80
C GLY A 9 11.44 -7.91 1.14
N ARG A 10 11.39 -7.93 -0.19
CA ARG A 10 11.27 -9.18 -0.97
C ARG A 10 12.59 -9.94 -1.10
N ALA A 11 13.72 -9.25 -0.98
CA ALA A 11 15.05 -9.82 -1.16
C ALA A 11 16.09 -9.06 -0.32
N GLU A 12 17.07 -9.80 0.21
CA GLU A 12 18.12 -9.26 1.08
C GLU A 12 18.97 -8.18 0.39
N GLU A 13 19.32 -8.40 -0.88
CA GLU A 13 20.16 -7.52 -1.67
C GLU A 13 19.60 -6.10 -1.74
N LYS A 14 18.30 -5.97 -2.02
CA LYS A 14 17.61 -4.67 -2.08
C LYS A 14 17.57 -3.99 -0.71
N ASN A 15 17.39 -4.77 0.35
CA ASN A 15 17.36 -4.25 1.72
C ASN A 15 18.73 -3.75 2.16
N SER A 16 19.81 -4.42 1.75
CA SER A 16 21.18 -4.04 2.12
C SER A 16 21.55 -2.62 1.66
N ILE A 17 21.13 -2.24 0.46
CA ILE A 17 21.37 -0.90 -0.10
C ILE A 17 20.61 0.15 0.71
N VAL A 18 19.36 -0.12 1.07
CA VAL A 18 18.54 0.78 1.90
C VAL A 18 19.14 0.94 3.29
N ILE A 19 19.58 -0.15 3.93
CA ILE A 19 20.24 -0.11 5.24
C ILE A 19 21.51 0.74 5.19
N LYS A 20 22.34 0.56 4.16
CA LYS A 20 23.56 1.35 3.96
C LYS A 20 23.25 2.84 3.84
N ASN A 21 22.39 3.22 2.88
CA ASN A 21 22.02 4.61 2.64
C ASN A 21 21.35 5.24 3.88
N PHE A 22 20.51 4.47 4.59
CA PHE A 22 19.85 4.92 5.80
C PHE A 22 20.87 5.21 6.92
N LYS A 23 21.85 4.33 7.13
CA LYS A 23 22.88 4.52 8.16
C LYS A 23 23.81 5.69 7.85
N GLU A 24 24.14 5.91 6.58
CA GLU A 24 24.92 7.08 6.14
C GLU A 24 24.17 8.39 6.42
N LYS A 25 22.87 8.44 6.10
CA LYS A 25 22.04 9.64 6.28
C LYS A 25 21.57 9.85 7.72
N TYR A 26 21.35 8.77 8.47
CA TYR A 26 20.83 8.76 9.83
C TYR A 26 21.63 7.80 10.74
N PRO A 27 22.84 8.18 11.17
CA PRO A 27 23.74 7.29 11.93
C PRO A 27 23.14 6.74 13.24
N GLU A 28 22.33 7.54 13.91
CA GLU A 28 21.63 7.18 15.17
C GLU A 28 20.28 6.45 14.92
N GLY A 29 19.91 6.27 13.66
CA GLY A 29 18.67 5.62 13.26
C GLY A 29 18.73 4.11 13.47
N LYS A 30 17.60 3.52 13.85
CA LYS A 30 17.47 2.07 14.10
C LYS A 30 16.57 1.46 13.03
N LEU A 31 17.17 0.85 12.02
CA LEU A 31 16.49 0.17 10.92
C LEU A 31 17.05 -1.23 10.72
N SER A 32 16.17 -2.22 10.74
CA SER A 32 16.44 -3.60 10.32
C SER A 32 15.42 -4.02 9.26
N PHE A 33 15.64 -5.19 8.64
CA PHE A 33 14.70 -5.76 7.67
C PHE A 33 14.43 -7.23 7.95
N ALA A 34 13.19 -7.64 7.71
CA ALA A 34 12.79 -9.03 7.56
C ALA A 34 12.42 -9.32 6.10
N ILE A 35 12.50 -10.59 5.71
CA ILE A 35 12.19 -11.04 4.34
C ILE A 35 10.73 -11.51 4.27
N VAL A 36 9.96 -10.87 3.39
CA VAL A 36 8.61 -11.26 3.00
C VAL A 36 8.58 -11.25 1.48
N PRO A 37 8.83 -12.41 0.83
CA PRO A 37 8.98 -12.47 -0.62
C PRO A 37 7.71 -12.05 -1.36
N GLU A 38 6.56 -12.56 -0.91
CA GLU A 38 5.25 -12.30 -1.49
C GLU A 38 4.20 -12.09 -0.41
N ILE A 39 3.57 -10.92 -0.42
CA ILE A 39 2.64 -10.51 0.63
C ILE A 39 1.30 -11.24 0.53
N GLY A 40 0.90 -11.63 -0.68
CA GLY A 40 -0.38 -12.31 -0.95
C GLY A 40 -0.41 -13.78 -0.53
N THR A 41 0.74 -14.36 -0.17
CA THR A 41 0.83 -15.74 0.30
C THR A 41 0.27 -15.85 1.71
N ASP A 42 -0.45 -16.94 1.97
CA ASP A 42 -0.92 -17.26 3.31
C ASP A 42 0.26 -17.27 4.31
N ASP A 43 -0.01 -16.78 5.53
CA ASP A 43 0.97 -16.71 6.61
C ASP A 43 2.25 -15.89 6.28
N ALA A 44 2.26 -15.07 5.23
CA ALA A 44 3.43 -14.31 4.76
C ALA A 44 4.14 -13.48 5.85
N PHE A 45 3.40 -13.03 6.87
CA PHE A 45 3.91 -12.19 7.95
C PHE A 45 4.05 -12.93 9.30
N ASP A 46 3.69 -14.20 9.36
CA ASP A 46 3.64 -14.97 10.60
C ASP A 46 5.00 -15.02 11.30
N SER A 47 6.05 -15.43 10.57
CA SER A 47 7.40 -15.56 11.13
C SER A 47 7.92 -14.22 11.63
N VAL A 48 7.76 -13.15 10.84
CA VAL A 48 8.20 -11.80 11.20
C VAL A 48 7.57 -11.34 12.51
N LEU A 49 6.25 -11.55 12.68
CA LEU A 49 5.57 -11.11 13.89
C LEU A 49 5.86 -12.00 15.11
N LYS A 50 6.17 -13.29 14.91
CA LYS A 50 6.64 -14.18 15.98
C LYS A 50 8.05 -13.81 16.45
N GLU A 51 8.93 -13.46 15.52
CA GLU A 51 10.32 -13.09 15.79
C GLU A 51 10.44 -11.70 16.44
N HIS A 52 9.45 -10.84 16.23
CA HIS A 52 9.43 -9.46 16.73
C HIS A 52 8.25 -9.14 17.68
N PRO A 53 8.18 -9.80 18.85
CA PRO A 53 7.10 -9.58 19.82
C PRO A 53 7.07 -8.16 20.41
N GLU A 54 8.14 -7.38 20.24
CA GLU A 54 8.26 -5.98 20.67
C GLU A 54 7.48 -4.99 19.81
N VAL A 55 6.97 -5.40 18.64
CA VAL A 55 6.25 -4.51 17.72
C VAL A 55 4.95 -4.00 18.35
N LYS A 56 4.79 -2.68 18.38
CA LYS A 56 3.59 -1.99 18.90
C LYS A 56 2.72 -1.34 17.82
N TYR A 57 3.32 -1.04 16.68
CA TYR A 57 2.69 -0.29 15.59
C TYR A 57 3.03 -0.95 14.26
N VAL A 58 2.06 -1.08 13.37
CA VAL A 58 2.27 -1.61 12.01
C VAL A 58 1.78 -0.60 10.98
N ILE A 59 2.58 -0.38 9.94
CA ILE A 59 2.22 0.43 8.78
C ILE A 59 2.31 -0.48 7.55
N HIS A 60 1.17 -0.86 6.99
CA HIS A 60 1.11 -1.66 5.77
C HIS A 60 1.09 -0.75 4.55
N MET A 61 2.23 -0.68 3.86
CA MET A 61 2.41 0.15 2.64
C MET A 61 2.57 -0.68 1.36
N ALA A 62 2.88 -1.97 1.49
CA ALA A 62 3.18 -2.83 0.36
C ALA A 62 1.91 -3.16 -0.42
N SER A 63 1.90 -2.85 -1.70
CA SER A 63 0.79 -3.15 -2.61
C SER A 63 1.33 -3.13 -4.04
N PRO A 64 0.83 -3.99 -4.94
CA PRO A 64 1.26 -4.04 -6.33
C PRO A 64 1.08 -2.70 -7.04
N ILE A 65 2.11 -2.28 -7.78
CA ILE A 65 2.08 -1.10 -8.63
C ILE A 65 3.00 -1.30 -9.83
N ASP A 66 2.41 -1.64 -10.97
CA ASP A 66 3.10 -1.71 -12.26
C ASP A 66 2.11 -1.48 -13.40
N PHE A 67 2.07 -0.26 -13.93
CA PHE A 67 1.13 0.10 -14.99
C PHE A 67 1.51 -0.49 -16.36
N SER A 68 2.68 -1.13 -16.49
CA SER A 68 3.06 -1.85 -17.70
C SER A 68 2.48 -3.27 -17.79
N GLN A 69 1.88 -3.78 -16.71
CA GLN A 69 1.27 -5.10 -16.66
C GLN A 69 0.04 -5.17 -17.58
N THR A 70 0.01 -6.12 -18.51
CA THR A 70 -1.11 -6.32 -19.45
C THR A 70 -1.88 -7.62 -19.22
N ASP A 71 -1.24 -8.62 -18.60
CA ASP A 71 -1.82 -9.93 -18.36
C ASP A 71 -2.10 -10.17 -16.87
N SER A 72 -2.98 -11.12 -16.54
CA SER A 72 -3.25 -11.53 -15.15
C SER A 72 -3.53 -10.36 -14.20
N LEU A 73 -4.26 -9.34 -14.68
CA LEU A 73 -4.53 -8.11 -13.93
C LEU A 73 -5.18 -8.41 -12.57
N LYS A 74 -6.03 -9.44 -12.52
CA LYS A 74 -6.72 -9.84 -11.29
C LYS A 74 -5.74 -10.39 -10.26
N GLU A 75 -4.92 -11.34 -10.66
CA GLU A 75 -3.94 -11.98 -9.78
C GLU A 75 -2.90 -10.95 -9.32
N PHE A 76 -2.38 -10.15 -10.25
CA PHE A 76 -1.32 -9.19 -9.99
C PHE A 76 -1.78 -8.01 -9.13
N PHE A 77 -2.97 -7.44 -9.38
CA PHE A 77 -3.47 -6.29 -8.63
C PHE A 77 -4.43 -6.68 -7.52
N LEU A 78 -5.59 -7.24 -7.88
CA LEU A 78 -6.69 -7.44 -6.94
C LEU A 78 -6.32 -8.46 -5.86
N ASP A 79 -5.96 -9.67 -6.27
CA ASP A 79 -5.76 -10.78 -5.35
C ASP A 79 -4.56 -10.52 -4.46
N ALA A 80 -3.45 -10.06 -5.03
CA ALA A 80 -2.26 -9.70 -4.26
C ALA A 80 -2.52 -8.55 -3.26
N ALA A 81 -3.28 -7.51 -3.62
CA ALA A 81 -3.59 -6.41 -2.70
C ALA A 81 -4.55 -6.83 -1.58
N VAL A 82 -5.63 -7.55 -1.93
CA VAL A 82 -6.64 -8.02 -0.97
C VAL A 82 -6.02 -9.04 -0.02
N ASN A 83 -5.37 -10.07 -0.55
CA ASN A 83 -4.75 -11.12 0.27
C ASN A 83 -3.60 -10.55 1.09
N GLY A 84 -2.75 -9.69 0.51
CA GLY A 84 -1.68 -9.04 1.26
C GLY A 84 -2.17 -8.26 2.47
N THR A 85 -3.27 -7.52 2.29
CA THR A 85 -3.92 -6.76 3.36
C THR A 85 -4.54 -7.67 4.42
N LEU A 86 -5.27 -8.71 4.01
CA LEU A 86 -5.89 -9.64 4.96
C LEU A 86 -4.84 -10.46 5.72
N ASN A 87 -3.77 -10.88 5.06
CA ASN A 87 -2.74 -11.72 5.65
C ASN A 87 -1.98 -10.98 6.76
N ILE A 88 -1.61 -9.71 6.57
CA ILE A 88 -1.00 -8.93 7.65
C ILE A 88 -1.99 -8.70 8.81
N LEU A 89 -3.26 -8.37 8.54
CA LEU A 89 -4.25 -8.11 9.59
C LEU A 89 -4.53 -9.36 10.43
N LYS A 90 -4.66 -10.53 9.79
CA LYS A 90 -4.80 -11.84 10.42
C LYS A 90 -3.56 -12.20 11.24
N ALA A 91 -2.37 -12.03 10.66
CA ALA A 91 -1.12 -12.37 11.33
C ALA A 91 -0.89 -11.50 12.58
N ILE A 92 -1.21 -10.20 12.53
CA ILE A 92 -1.16 -9.32 13.71
C ILE A 92 -2.09 -9.83 14.81
N LYS A 93 -3.36 -10.12 14.47
CA LYS A 93 -4.34 -10.64 15.43
C LYS A 93 -3.87 -11.95 16.08
N LYS A 94 -3.21 -12.82 15.31
CA LYS A 94 -2.80 -14.17 15.74
C LYS A 94 -1.49 -14.16 16.55
N PHE A 95 -0.53 -13.31 16.21
CA PHE A 95 0.85 -13.40 16.76
C PHE A 95 1.36 -12.15 17.45
N ALA A 96 0.71 -10.99 17.28
CA ALA A 96 1.22 -9.73 17.78
C ALA A 96 0.23 -9.03 18.73
N PRO A 97 -0.10 -9.64 19.89
CA PRO A 97 -1.06 -9.06 20.84
C PRO A 97 -0.63 -7.71 21.42
N ASN A 98 0.67 -7.37 21.33
CA ASN A 98 1.21 -6.08 21.77
C ASN A 98 0.98 -4.94 20.77
N VAL A 99 0.53 -5.25 19.54
CA VAL A 99 0.20 -4.22 18.55
C VAL A 99 -1.05 -3.47 18.98
N THR A 100 -0.94 -2.15 18.97
CA THR A 100 -1.99 -1.23 19.44
C THR A 100 -2.57 -0.39 18.31
N ASN A 101 -1.81 -0.13 17.25
CA ASN A 101 -2.26 0.61 16.08
C ASN A 101 -1.75 -0.01 14.79
N VAL A 102 -2.64 -0.10 13.82
CA VAL A 102 -2.36 -0.53 12.46
C VAL A 102 -2.82 0.55 11.49
N VAL A 103 -1.93 0.96 10.59
CA VAL A 103 -2.22 1.91 9.51
C VAL A 103 -2.11 1.19 8.18
N LEU A 104 -3.15 1.28 7.36
CA LEU A 104 -3.14 0.85 5.96
C LEU A 104 -2.93 2.06 5.05
N THR A 105 -1.92 2.01 4.19
CA THR A 105 -1.79 2.98 3.10
C THR A 105 -2.68 2.57 1.94
N SER A 106 -3.87 3.15 1.91
CA SER A 106 -4.81 3.04 0.79
C SER A 106 -4.45 4.11 -0.27
N SER A 107 -5.45 4.66 -0.95
CA SER A 107 -5.27 5.66 -2.00
C SER A 107 -6.54 6.47 -2.19
N TYR A 108 -6.39 7.70 -2.68
CA TYR A 108 -7.48 8.48 -3.29
C TYR A 108 -8.26 7.67 -4.36
N ALA A 109 -7.58 6.74 -5.05
CA ALA A 109 -8.20 5.83 -6.01
C ALA A 109 -9.36 5.00 -5.43
N SER A 110 -9.32 4.69 -4.13
CA SER A 110 -10.42 3.96 -3.46
C SER A 110 -11.69 4.79 -3.25
N ILE A 111 -11.63 6.12 -3.37
CA ILE A 111 -12.74 7.04 -3.06
C ILE A 111 -13.16 7.94 -4.23
N MET A 112 -12.30 8.12 -5.25
CA MET A 112 -12.60 8.98 -6.40
C MET A 112 -13.88 8.54 -7.14
N GLN A 113 -14.64 9.50 -7.66
CA GLN A 113 -15.96 9.25 -8.25
C GLN A 113 -15.98 9.30 -9.79
N ASN A 114 -14.94 9.87 -10.41
CA ASN A 114 -14.87 10.03 -11.87
C ASN A 114 -13.93 8.98 -12.45
N ILE A 115 -14.48 8.07 -13.25
CA ILE A 115 -13.73 6.98 -13.90
C ILE A 115 -13.07 7.44 -15.21
N ASN A 116 -13.51 8.55 -15.82
CA ASN A 116 -12.92 9.03 -17.05
C ASN A 116 -11.75 10.00 -16.80
N LEU A 117 -10.53 9.45 -16.73
CA LEU A 117 -9.31 10.23 -16.92
C LEU A 117 -9.06 10.57 -18.40
N GLU A 118 -9.79 9.96 -19.34
CA GLU A 118 -9.61 10.13 -20.80
C GLU A 118 -10.63 11.07 -21.48
N SER A 119 -11.80 11.33 -20.87
CA SER A 119 -12.76 12.26 -21.46
C SER A 119 -12.42 13.69 -21.06
N SER A 120 -11.64 14.34 -21.93
CA SER A 120 -11.53 15.81 -21.98
C SER A 120 -12.82 16.48 -22.47
N ASP A 121 -13.83 15.69 -22.85
CA ASP A 121 -15.19 16.17 -23.15
C ASP A 121 -15.92 16.50 -21.85
N SER A 122 -15.66 17.71 -21.38
CA SER A 122 -16.34 18.42 -20.32
C SER A 122 -17.78 18.74 -20.73
N ASP A 123 -18.75 17.94 -20.28
CA ASP A 123 -20.15 18.38 -20.13
C ASP A 123 -20.85 17.73 -18.92
N GLU A 124 -20.33 16.63 -18.37
CA GLU A 124 -20.83 15.99 -17.13
C GLU A 124 -19.80 15.99 -15.98
N GLN A 125 -18.84 16.93 -15.97
CA GLN A 125 -18.08 17.18 -14.74
C GLN A 125 -19.04 17.82 -13.73
N ASN A 126 -19.49 17.03 -12.75
CA ASN A 126 -20.09 17.58 -11.54
C ASN A 126 -18.99 18.34 -10.78
N ASP A 127 -18.80 19.61 -11.13
CA ASP A 127 -17.83 20.55 -10.53
C ASP A 127 -18.03 20.76 -9.00
N ASN A 128 -19.01 20.08 -8.40
CA ASN A 128 -19.41 20.21 -7.00
C ASN A 128 -19.28 18.91 -6.19
N ILE A 129 -18.57 17.87 -6.66
CA ILE A 129 -18.39 16.65 -5.85
C ILE A 129 -17.46 16.93 -4.66
N VAL A 130 -18.04 16.99 -3.46
CA VAL A 130 -17.29 17.00 -2.20
C VAL A 130 -17.02 15.57 -1.77
N LEU A 131 -15.79 15.12 -1.96
CA LEU A 131 -15.38 13.79 -1.54
C LEU A 131 -15.30 13.68 -0.02
N THR A 132 -15.82 12.59 0.52
CA THR A 132 -15.79 12.30 1.97
C THR A 132 -15.28 10.89 2.22
N ASN A 133 -14.78 10.64 3.43
CA ASN A 133 -14.29 9.33 3.86
C ASN A 133 -15.39 8.25 3.97
N LYS A 134 -16.64 8.58 3.63
CA LYS A 134 -17.77 7.64 3.55
C LYS A 134 -18.01 7.14 2.13
N MET A 135 -17.38 7.76 1.15
CA MET A 135 -17.55 7.43 -0.27
C MET A 135 -16.58 6.34 -0.68
N TRP A 136 -16.98 5.58 -1.69
CA TRP A 136 -16.17 4.57 -2.34
C TRP A 136 -16.20 4.80 -3.83
N ASN A 137 -15.10 4.51 -4.50
CA ASN A 137 -15.05 4.51 -5.95
C ASN A 137 -16.12 3.52 -6.48
N PRO A 138 -16.95 3.90 -7.46
CA PRO A 138 -17.99 3.02 -7.97
C PRO A 138 -17.46 1.82 -8.75
N ILE A 139 -16.21 1.85 -9.23
CA ILE A 139 -15.60 0.80 -10.07
C ILE A 139 -15.84 -0.61 -9.51
N THR A 140 -16.30 -1.51 -10.36
CA THR A 140 -16.37 -2.94 -10.11
C THR A 140 -15.25 -3.65 -10.86
N TRP A 141 -14.97 -4.90 -10.49
CA TRP A 141 -13.95 -5.67 -11.23
C TRP A 141 -14.32 -5.87 -12.70
N ASP A 142 -15.62 -5.94 -13.03
CA ASP A 142 -16.09 -6.10 -14.41
C ASP A 142 -15.85 -4.86 -15.29
N ASP A 143 -15.64 -3.69 -14.66
CA ASP A 143 -15.31 -2.44 -15.35
C ASP A 143 -13.82 -2.35 -15.75
N VAL A 144 -12.97 -3.26 -15.26
CA VAL A 144 -11.51 -3.21 -15.44
C VAL A 144 -11.12 -3.59 -16.87
N LYS A 145 -10.51 -2.63 -17.59
CA LYS A 145 -10.05 -2.83 -18.97
C LYS A 145 -8.53 -2.78 -19.12
N ASN A 146 -7.85 -2.14 -18.17
CA ASN A 146 -6.41 -1.92 -18.21
C ASN A 146 -5.79 -1.94 -16.80
N SER A 147 -4.46 -1.78 -16.72
CA SER A 147 -3.70 -1.76 -15.47
C SER A 147 -4.05 -0.60 -14.53
N SER A 148 -4.47 0.55 -15.06
CA SER A 148 -4.91 1.69 -14.25
C SER A 148 -6.24 1.38 -13.56
N ASP A 149 -7.22 0.83 -14.30
CA ASP A 149 -8.48 0.39 -13.73
C ASP A 149 -8.26 -0.71 -12.67
N ALA A 150 -7.37 -1.67 -12.97
CA ALA A 150 -7.03 -2.77 -12.05
C ALA A 150 -6.40 -2.24 -10.75
N TYR A 151 -5.51 -1.26 -10.85
CA TYR A 151 -4.94 -0.59 -9.68
C TYR A 151 -6.04 0.13 -8.87
N ILE A 152 -6.92 0.89 -9.51
CA ILE A 152 -8.00 1.62 -8.83
C ILE A 152 -8.92 0.64 -8.10
N ALA A 153 -9.38 -0.42 -8.79
CA ALA A 153 -10.21 -1.46 -8.22
C ALA A 153 -9.51 -2.15 -7.05
N SER A 154 -8.23 -2.53 -7.19
CA SER A 154 -7.48 -3.19 -6.12
C SER A 154 -7.38 -2.35 -4.85
N LYS A 155 -7.19 -1.02 -4.96
CA LYS A 155 -7.15 -0.12 -3.80
C LYS A 155 -8.49 -0.04 -3.09
N LYS A 156 -9.59 0.05 -3.85
CA LYS A 156 -10.96 -0.02 -3.31
C LYS A 156 -11.18 -1.32 -2.55
N TYR A 157 -10.98 -2.47 -3.20
CA TYR A 157 -11.30 -3.77 -2.64
C TYR A 157 -10.40 -4.17 -1.47
N ALA A 158 -9.11 -3.81 -1.49
CA ALA A 158 -8.21 -4.07 -0.36
C ALA A 158 -8.63 -3.28 0.90
N GLU A 159 -9.02 -2.01 0.76
CA GLU A 159 -9.50 -1.22 1.89
C GLU A 159 -10.87 -1.70 2.41
N LEU A 160 -11.79 -2.08 1.51
CA LEU A 160 -13.06 -2.69 1.90
C LEU A 160 -12.83 -3.99 2.69
N ALA A 161 -12.00 -4.89 2.18
CA ALA A 161 -11.65 -6.13 2.85
C ALA A 161 -11.02 -5.89 4.23
N ALA A 162 -10.16 -4.88 4.36
CA ALA A 162 -9.61 -4.48 5.65
C ALA A 162 -10.70 -4.01 6.62
N ARG A 163 -11.60 -3.13 6.18
CA ARG A 163 -12.69 -2.60 7.01
C ARG A 163 -13.66 -3.69 7.45
N ASP A 164 -13.99 -4.61 6.54
CA ASP A 164 -14.84 -5.76 6.84
C ASP A 164 -14.18 -6.66 7.89
N PHE A 165 -12.88 -6.95 7.74
CA PHE A 165 -12.11 -7.69 8.74
C PHE A 165 -12.14 -7.01 10.11
N ILE A 166 -11.91 -5.69 10.20
CA ILE A 166 -11.95 -4.99 11.49
C ILE A 166 -13.34 -5.05 12.13
N ALA A 167 -14.39 -4.90 11.33
CA ALA A 167 -15.77 -4.95 11.80
C ALA A 167 -16.18 -6.34 12.31
N SER A 168 -15.79 -7.40 11.59
CA SER A 168 -16.14 -8.79 11.93
C SER A 168 -15.26 -9.36 13.05
N GLU A 169 -13.94 -9.20 12.94
CA GLU A 169 -12.96 -9.88 13.78
C GLU A 169 -12.63 -9.11 15.06
N LYS A 170 -12.97 -7.82 15.13
CA LYS A 170 -12.80 -6.91 16.28
C LYS A 170 -11.45 -7.11 16.99
N PRO A 171 -10.32 -6.96 16.28
CA PRO A 171 -9.01 -7.16 16.88
C PRO A 171 -8.71 -6.13 17.99
N ASN A 172 -7.70 -6.41 18.81
CA ASN A 172 -7.31 -5.58 19.95
C ASN A 172 -6.65 -4.24 19.56
N TYR A 173 -6.30 -4.05 18.29
CA TYR A 173 -5.64 -2.85 17.79
C TYR A 173 -6.62 -1.86 17.15
N LYS A 174 -6.26 -0.57 17.21
CA LYS A 174 -6.93 0.49 16.45
C LYS A 174 -6.49 0.42 14.99
N PHE A 175 -7.42 0.65 14.08
CA PHE A 175 -7.16 0.65 12.65
C PHE A 175 -7.44 2.03 12.04
N ALA A 176 -6.55 2.48 11.17
CA ALA A 176 -6.74 3.70 10.39
C ALA A 176 -6.25 3.48 8.95
N THR A 177 -6.83 4.23 8.02
CA THR A 177 -6.40 4.28 6.62
C THR A 177 -5.84 5.66 6.31
N VAL A 178 -4.86 5.71 5.43
CA VAL A 178 -4.39 6.95 4.80
C VAL A 178 -4.63 6.83 3.30
N ASN A 179 -5.31 7.81 2.73
CA ASN A 179 -5.75 7.81 1.33
C ASN A 179 -5.05 8.94 0.56
N PRO A 180 -3.75 8.81 0.26
CA PRO A 180 -3.01 9.84 -0.46
C PRO A 180 -3.54 10.04 -1.87
N THR A 181 -3.48 11.29 -2.35
CA THR A 181 -3.63 11.64 -3.77
C THR A 181 -2.34 11.33 -4.52
N LEU A 182 -2.05 12.04 -5.63
CA LEU A 182 -0.75 11.97 -6.27
C LEU A 182 0.36 12.38 -5.30
N VAL A 183 1.31 11.47 -5.05
CA VAL A 183 2.48 11.72 -4.19
C VAL A 183 3.66 12.06 -5.09
N THR A 184 4.07 13.32 -5.09
CA THR A 184 5.28 13.80 -5.79
C THR A 184 6.30 14.32 -4.79
N GLY A 185 7.57 14.28 -5.17
CA GLY A 185 8.65 14.84 -4.35
C GLY A 185 9.98 14.10 -4.51
N PRO A 186 11.04 14.65 -3.90
CA PRO A 186 12.36 14.05 -3.97
C PRO A 186 12.38 12.68 -3.29
N GLN A 187 13.19 11.77 -3.84
CA GLN A 187 13.49 10.50 -3.20
C GLN A 187 14.24 10.73 -1.88
N VAL A 188 14.08 9.83 -0.91
CA VAL A 188 14.75 9.96 0.40
C VAL A 188 16.28 9.86 0.27
N PHE A 189 16.77 9.07 -0.68
CA PHE A 189 18.19 8.88 -0.98
C PHE A 189 18.48 9.29 -2.43
N ASP A 190 19.49 10.13 -2.64
CA ASP A 190 19.87 10.58 -3.98
C ASP A 190 20.31 9.41 -4.86
N SER A 191 20.93 8.38 -4.28
CA SER A 191 21.30 7.14 -4.97
C SER A 191 20.12 6.31 -5.46
N SER A 192 18.89 6.63 -5.02
CA SER A 192 17.66 6.00 -5.51
C SER A 192 17.01 6.77 -6.67
N VAL A 193 17.57 7.92 -7.06
CA VAL A 193 17.11 8.69 -8.21
C VAL A 193 17.63 8.00 -9.48
N ASN A 194 16.72 7.38 -10.23
CA ASN A 194 17.00 6.76 -11.51
C ASN A 194 16.53 7.65 -12.67
N LYS A 195 17.09 7.43 -13.87
CA LYS A 195 16.64 8.11 -15.10
C LYS A 195 15.18 7.80 -15.45
N VAL A 196 14.67 6.67 -14.98
CA VAL A 196 13.28 6.24 -15.13
C VAL A 196 12.58 6.42 -13.79
N LEU A 197 11.62 7.35 -13.74
CA LEU A 197 10.74 7.54 -12.59
C LEU A 197 9.70 6.42 -12.56
N ASN A 198 9.27 6.01 -11.37
CA ASN A 198 8.28 4.95 -11.18
C ASN A 198 7.07 5.45 -10.37
N GLY A 199 5.99 4.67 -10.40
CA GLY A 199 4.77 4.95 -9.65
C GLY A 199 4.23 6.35 -9.92
N SER A 200 3.90 7.09 -8.85
CA SER A 200 3.34 8.44 -8.97
C SER A 200 4.30 9.47 -9.57
N ASN A 201 5.61 9.33 -9.37
CA ASN A 201 6.59 10.27 -9.91
C ASN A 201 6.71 10.19 -11.44
N GLN A 202 6.31 9.07 -12.06
CA GLN A 202 6.29 8.94 -13.53
C GLN A 202 5.33 9.93 -14.18
N PHE A 203 4.21 10.26 -13.52
CA PHE A 203 3.22 11.20 -14.06
C PHE A 203 3.78 12.63 -14.21
N VAL A 204 4.83 13.00 -13.47
CA VAL A 204 5.46 14.33 -13.58
C VAL A 204 6.13 14.53 -14.94
N LEU A 205 6.57 13.46 -15.62
CA LEU A 205 7.22 13.55 -16.94
C LEU A 205 6.23 13.82 -18.08
N ASN A 206 4.93 13.64 -17.84
CA ASN A 206 3.88 13.77 -18.85
C ASN A 206 3.07 15.07 -18.69
N VAL A 207 3.52 16.00 -17.85
CA VAL A 207 2.90 17.32 -17.65
C VAL A 207 3.69 18.40 -18.37
#